data_AF-A0A517T510-F1
#
_entry.id   AF-A0A517T510-F1
#
_cell.length_a   1.000
_cell.length_b   1.000
_cell.length_c   1.000
_cell.angle_alpha   90.00
_cell.angle_beta   90.00
_cell.angle_gamma   90.00
#
_symmetry.space_group_name_H-M   'P 1'
#
loop_
_entity.id
_entity.type
_entity.pdbx_description
1 polymer ?
#
loop_
_entity_poly.entity_id
_entity_poly.type
_entity_poly.pdbx_seq_one_letter_code
_entity_poly.pdbx_strand_id
1 'polypeptide(L)'
;MATVREQLESFHNFANHRLASDSSSMTIDQIYEEWRMQHLAEEEYATNVTAIQASIDDYQRGERGTELGGHSDELRREFGLDAS
;
A
#
# COMPACT_ATOMS: atom_id res chain seq x y z
N MET A 1 0.16 15.91 -5.64
CA MET A 1 1.48 15.50 -5.10
C MET A 1 2.23 16.68 -4.52
N ALA A 2 2.12 16.83 -3.20
CA ALA A 2 3.00 17.69 -2.43
C ALA A 2 4.44 17.17 -2.49
N THR A 3 5.40 18.07 -2.55
CA THR A 3 6.82 17.76 -2.41
C THR A 3 7.13 17.27 -1.01
N VAL A 4 8.25 16.57 -0.85
CA VAL A 4 8.75 16.14 0.47
C VAL A 4 8.90 17.33 1.43
N ARG A 5 9.28 18.51 0.91
CA ARG A 5 9.39 19.73 1.70
C ARG A 5 8.03 20.19 2.25
N GLU A 6 7.01 20.24 1.40
CA GLU A 6 5.65 20.65 1.80
C GLU A 6 5.05 19.65 2.80
N GLN A 7 5.33 18.35 2.65
CA GLN A 7 4.92 17.32 3.62
C GLN A 7 5.61 17.50 4.98
N LEU A 8 6.93 17.79 4.99
CA LEU A 8 7.68 18.07 6.21
C LEU A 8 7.16 19.32 6.93
N GLU A 9 6.89 20.39 6.19
CA GLU A 9 6.33 21.63 6.73
C GLU A 9 4.92 21.41 7.32
N SER A 10 4.07 20.65 6.61
CA SER A 10 2.74 20.27 7.10
C SER A 10 2.80 19.45 8.39
N PHE A 11 3.65 18.42 8.44
CA PHE A 11 3.84 17.61 9.63
C PHE A 11 4.39 18.42 10.81
N HIS A 12 5.38 19.29 10.56
CA HIS A 12 5.95 20.16 11.58
C HIS A 12 4.89 21.09 12.20
N ASN A 13 4.03 21.69 11.37
CA ASN A 13 2.95 22.54 11.86
C ASN A 13 1.92 21.75 12.67
N PHE A 14 1.56 20.55 12.22
CA PHE A 14 0.65 19.65 12.95
C PHE A 14 1.22 19.23 14.31
N ALA A 15 2.48 18.79 14.35
CA ALA A 15 3.15 18.37 15.57
C ALA A 15 3.21 19.50 16.61
N ASN A 16 3.51 20.74 16.19
CA ASN A 16 3.51 21.89 17.08
C ASN A 16 2.12 22.20 17.65
N HIS A 17 1.06 22.09 16.84
CA HIS A 17 -0.32 22.25 17.33
C HIS A 17 -0.70 21.15 18.34
N ARG A 18 -0.29 19.91 18.11
CA ARG A 18 -0.52 18.79 19.04
C ARG A 18 0.24 18.97 20.37
N LEU A 19 1.50 19.37 20.32
CA LEU A 19 2.29 19.65 21.52
C LEU A 19 1.72 20.81 22.34
N ALA A 20 1.19 21.84 21.68
CA ALA A 20 0.55 22.99 22.34
C ALA A 20 -0.80 22.66 22.98
N SER A 21 -1.49 21.61 22.53
CA SER A 21 -2.81 21.19 23.01
C SER A 21 -2.78 20.12 24.12
N ASP A 22 -1.64 20.01 24.81
CA ASP A 22 -1.38 19.08 25.93
C ASP A 22 -1.42 17.58 25.54
N SER A 23 -0.94 17.27 24.33
CA SER A 23 -0.68 15.89 23.88
C SER A 23 0.63 15.34 24.47
N SER A 24 0.97 15.68 25.72
CA SER A 24 2.25 15.36 26.35
C SER A 24 2.51 13.86 26.54
N SER A 25 1.52 13.01 26.25
CA SER A 25 1.60 11.55 26.32
C SER A 25 1.85 10.85 24.99
N MET A 26 1.73 11.54 23.85
CA MET A 26 1.86 10.90 22.54
C MET A 26 3.31 10.83 22.08
N THR A 27 3.70 9.69 21.54
CA THR A 27 5.01 9.54 20.89
C THR A 27 5.01 10.21 19.52
N ILE A 28 6.20 10.50 18.99
CA ILE A 28 6.35 11.06 17.64
C ILE A 28 5.69 10.18 16.57
N ASP A 29 5.76 8.85 16.72
CA ASP A 29 5.13 7.90 15.80
C ASP A 29 3.60 8.02 15.83
N GLN A 30 3.01 8.21 17.02
CA GLN A 30 1.57 8.39 17.16
C GLN A 30 1.10 9.72 16.56
N ILE A 31 1.86 10.79 16.76
CA ILE A 31 1.58 12.10 16.15
C ILE A 31 1.67 12.01 14.62
N TYR A 32 2.68 11.30 14.11
CA TYR A 32 2.86 11.08 12.68
C TYR A 32 1.71 10.27 12.09
N GLU A 33 1.29 9.19 12.75
CA GLU A 33 0.20 8.35 12.27
C GLU A 33 -1.14 9.12 12.23
N GLU A 34 -1.44 9.94 13.25
CA GLU A 34 -2.61 10.82 13.21
C GLU A 34 -2.56 11.85 12.07
N TRP A 35 -1.39 12.45 11.84
CA TRP A 35 -1.21 13.39 10.73
C TRP A 35 -1.47 12.70 9.38
N ARG A 36 -0.91 11.49 9.19
CA ARG A 36 -1.11 10.69 7.98
C ARG A 36 -2.58 10.36 7.72
N MET A 37 -3.31 9.97 8.76
CA MET A 37 -4.76 9.70 8.64
C MET A 37 -5.55 10.92 8.16
N GLN A 38 -5.10 12.14 8.48
CA GLN A 38 -5.80 13.38 8.11
C GLN A 38 -5.34 13.99 6.79
N HIS A 39 -4.07 13.77 6.38
CA HIS A 39 -3.46 14.50 5.26
C HIS A 39 -3.10 13.62 4.06
N LEU A 40 -2.86 12.30 4.26
CA LEU A 40 -2.49 11.38 3.18
C LEU A 40 -3.65 10.49 2.72
N ALA A 41 -4.76 10.51 3.46
CA ALA A 41 -5.93 9.65 3.23
C ALA A 41 -6.75 9.98 1.96
N GLU A 42 -6.37 10.96 1.15
CA GLU A 42 -7.11 11.25 -0.10
C GLU A 42 -6.30 10.84 -1.34
N GLU A 43 -5.03 11.25 -1.45
CA GLU A 43 -4.17 10.89 -2.60
C GLU A 43 -3.60 9.45 -2.50
N GLU A 44 -3.16 8.98 -1.32
CA GLU A 44 -2.70 7.59 -1.15
C GLU A 44 -3.87 6.61 -1.13
N TYR A 45 -5.03 7.02 -0.61
CA TYR A 45 -6.21 6.18 -0.56
C TYR A 45 -6.72 5.83 -1.96
N ALA A 46 -6.82 6.80 -2.89
CA ALA A 46 -7.23 6.52 -4.26
C ALA A 46 -6.26 5.53 -4.95
N THR A 47 -4.95 5.69 -4.74
CA THR A 47 -3.92 4.81 -5.31
C THR A 47 -3.97 3.41 -4.70
N ASN A 48 -4.09 3.32 -3.38
CA ASN A 48 -4.16 2.05 -2.65
C ASN A 48 -5.46 1.29 -2.94
N VAL A 49 -6.60 1.99 -3.00
CA VAL A 49 -7.89 1.41 -3.41
C VAL A 49 -7.80 0.88 -4.84
N THR A 50 -7.19 1.63 -5.76
CA THR A 50 -7.00 1.18 -7.14
C THR A 50 -6.12 -0.08 -7.20
N ALA A 51 -5.02 -0.13 -6.45
CA ALA A 51 -4.13 -1.29 -6.41
C ALA A 51 -4.79 -2.53 -5.78
N ILE A 52 -5.56 -2.35 -4.71
CA ILE A 52 -6.33 -3.42 -4.07
C ILE A 52 -7.41 -3.93 -5.03
N GLN A 53 -8.14 -3.03 -5.69
CA GLN A 53 -9.18 -3.41 -6.66
C GLN A 53 -8.59 -4.16 -7.85
N ALA A 54 -7.44 -3.72 -8.37
CA ALA A 54 -6.72 -4.46 -9.41
C ALA A 54 -6.37 -5.88 -8.96
N SER A 55 -5.83 -6.03 -7.74
CA SER A 55 -5.49 -7.35 -7.18
C SER A 55 -6.72 -8.25 -6.99
N ILE A 56 -7.88 -7.68 -6.62
CA ILE A 56 -9.15 -8.40 -6.51
C ILE A 56 -9.65 -8.83 -7.88
N ASP A 57 -9.60 -7.93 -8.87
CA ASP A 57 -9.99 -8.21 -10.24
C ASP A 57 -9.14 -9.33 -10.85
N ASP A 58 -7.83 -9.31 -10.63
CA ASP A 58 -6.90 -10.35 -11.10
C ASP A 58 -7.24 -11.70 -10.46
N TYR A 59 -7.49 -11.72 -9.14
CA TYR A 59 -7.94 -12.91 -8.44
C TYR A 59 -9.28 -13.45 -8.98
N GLN A 60 -10.25 -12.58 -9.27
CA GLN A 60 -11.56 -12.96 -9.81
C GLN A 60 -11.48 -13.45 -11.26
N ARG A 61 -10.55 -12.92 -12.07
CA ARG A 61 -10.28 -13.37 -13.44
C ARG A 61 -9.50 -14.68 -13.52
N GLY A 62 -9.13 -15.27 -12.38
CA GLY A 62 -8.42 -16.53 -12.32
C GLY A 62 -6.89 -16.39 -12.42
N GLU A 63 -6.36 -15.17 -12.42
CA GLU A 63 -4.94 -14.92 -12.20
C GLU A 63 -4.63 -15.11 -10.71
N ARG A 64 -4.50 -16.38 -10.32
CA ARG A 64 -4.25 -16.75 -8.92
C ARG A 64 -2.80 -16.57 -8.48
N GLY A 65 -1.93 -16.04 -9.35
CA GLY A 65 -0.48 -16.18 -9.21
C GLY A 65 -0.13 -17.66 -9.22
N THR A 66 0.22 -18.21 -10.37
CA THR A 66 0.71 -19.59 -10.44
C THR A 66 2.08 -19.66 -9.78
N GLU A 67 2.29 -20.64 -8.90
CA GLU A 67 3.63 -20.93 -8.39
C GLU A 67 4.60 -21.10 -9.57
N LEU A 68 5.80 -20.52 -9.43
CA LEU A 68 6.85 -20.52 -10.44
C LEU A 68 7.16 -21.98 -10.84
N GLY A 69 6.77 -22.36 -12.06
CA GLY A 69 6.91 -23.72 -12.60
C GLY A 69 5.61 -24.48 -12.81
N GLY A 70 4.54 -24.19 -12.05
CA GLY A 70 3.27 -24.93 -12.13
C GLY A 70 2.63 -24.88 -13.51
N HIS A 71 2.67 -23.71 -14.16
CA HIS A 71 2.12 -23.55 -15.52
C HIS A 71 3.01 -24.19 -16.60
N SER A 72 4.33 -24.32 -16.34
CA SER A 72 5.22 -25.05 -17.25
C SER A 72 4.97 -26.55 -17.22
N ASP A 73 4.66 -27.11 -16.05
CA ASP A 73 4.37 -28.54 -15.88
C ASP A 73 2.96 -28.91 -16.39
N GLU A 74 2.03 -27.96 -16.38
CA GLU A 74 0.72 -28.12 -17.02
C GLU A 74 0.85 -28.10 -18.55
N LEU A 75 1.61 -27.15 -19.10
CA LEU A 75 1.93 -27.11 -20.54
C LEU A 75 2.71 -28.34 -21.01
N ARG A 76 3.68 -28.84 -20.25
CA ARG A 76 4.41 -30.06 -20.62
C ARG A 76 3.48 -31.26 -20.71
N ARG A 77 2.54 -31.40 -19.77
CA ARG A 77 1.52 -32.46 -19.80
C ARG A 77 0.57 -32.34 -20.98
N GLU A 78 0.10 -31.13 -21.29
CA GLU A 78 -0.80 -30.89 -22.42
C GLU A 78 -0.15 -31.23 -23.77
N PHE A 79 1.14 -30.94 -23.92
CA PHE A 79 1.89 -31.19 -25.15
C PHE A 79 2.67 -32.51 -25.17
N GLY A 80 2.52 -33.37 -24.15
CA GLY A 80 3.21 -34.67 -24.06
C GLY A 80 4.74 -34.57 -23.96
N LEU A 81 5.23 -33.50 -23.35
CA LEU A 81 6.66 -33.19 -23.19
C LEU A 81 7.22 -33.61 -21.82
N ASP A 82 6.50 -34.45 -21.07
CA ASP A 82 7.02 -35.01 -19.82
C ASP A 82 8.20 -35.93 -20.12
N ALA A 83 9.37 -35.55 -19.62
CA ALA A 83 10.59 -36.33 -19.77
C ALA A 83 10.40 -37.72 -19.13
N SER A 84 10.73 -38.76 -19.90
CA SER A 84 10.93 -40.13 -19.42
C SER A 84 12.06 -40.22 -18.40
#